data_AF-Q45NI1-F1
#
_entry.id   AF-Q45NI1-F1
#
_cell.length_a   1.000
_cell.length_b   1.000
_cell.length_c   1.000
_cell.angle_alpha   90.00
_cell.angle_beta   90.00
_cell.angle_gamma   90.00
#
_symmetry.space_group_name_H-M   'P 1'
#
loop_
_entity.id
_entity.type
_entity.pdbx_description
1 polymer ?
#
loop_
_entity_poly.entity_id
_entity_poly.type
_entity_poly.pdbx_seq_one_letter_code
_entity_poly.pdbx_strand_id
1 'polypeptide(L)'
;THGIGTFDVVVVNLYPFYDKVTSTGGIEFEDGIENIDIGGPAMIRAAAKNHKDVLVVVDSEDYPALLEFLKGNQDEQFRLKLGWKAFQHVASYDSAVSEWLWKQSAGDKFPPSLTVPLSLKNSLRYGENPHQKAAFYVDKRLAEVNAGGIATAIQHHGKEMSYNNYLDADAAWNCVCEFRNPTCVVVKHTNPCGV
;
A
#
# COMPACT_ATOMS: atom_id res chain seq x y z
N THR A 1 -30.84 -24.38 -15.70
CA THR A 1 -30.05 -23.70 -14.64
C THR A 1 -29.61 -24.74 -13.61
N HIS A 2 -28.45 -24.59 -13.00
CA HIS A 2 -27.85 -25.61 -12.12
C HIS A 2 -28.41 -25.66 -10.69
N GLY A 3 -29.42 -24.85 -10.34
CA GLY A 3 -30.02 -24.83 -8.99
C GLY A 3 -29.16 -24.14 -7.92
N ILE A 4 -28.23 -23.28 -8.31
CA ILE A 4 -27.31 -22.55 -7.41
C ILE A 4 -27.79 -21.10 -7.27
N GLY A 5 -27.92 -20.62 -6.03
CA GLY A 5 -28.30 -19.23 -5.73
C GLY A 5 -27.20 -18.21 -6.02
N THR A 6 -27.56 -16.94 -6.10
CA THR A 6 -26.63 -15.81 -6.31
C THR A 6 -26.23 -15.16 -5.00
N PHE A 7 -25.12 -14.41 -5.03
CA PHE A 7 -24.67 -13.58 -3.91
C PHE A 7 -24.74 -12.11 -4.32
N ASP A 8 -25.37 -11.28 -3.48
CA ASP A 8 -25.44 -9.82 -3.71
C ASP A 8 -24.28 -9.08 -3.01
N VAL A 9 -23.70 -9.70 -1.98
CA VAL A 9 -22.58 -9.14 -1.20
C VAL A 9 -21.57 -10.24 -0.90
N VAL A 10 -20.29 -9.94 -1.11
CA VAL A 10 -19.15 -10.78 -0.77
C VAL A 10 -18.22 -9.96 0.12
N VAL A 11 -18.09 -10.36 1.39
CA VAL A 11 -17.19 -9.73 2.36
C VAL A 11 -16.08 -10.72 2.69
N VAL A 12 -14.87 -10.42 2.22
CA VAL A 12 -13.71 -11.31 2.34
C VAL A 12 -12.47 -10.47 2.60
N ASN A 13 -11.78 -10.71 3.72
CA ASN A 13 -10.42 -10.24 3.92
C ASN A 13 -9.43 -11.39 3.67
N LEU A 14 -8.18 -11.05 3.40
CA LEU A 14 -7.11 -12.02 3.22
C LEU A 14 -6.38 -12.27 4.53
N TYR A 15 -5.75 -13.43 4.65
CA TYR A 15 -4.82 -13.66 5.75
C TYR A 15 -3.74 -12.57 5.82
N PRO A 16 -3.30 -12.18 7.03
CA PRO A 16 -2.33 -11.12 7.22
C PRO A 16 -0.91 -11.60 6.87
N PHE A 17 -0.72 -12.08 5.64
CA PHE A 17 0.54 -12.61 5.14
C PHE A 17 1.67 -11.60 5.33
N TYR A 18 1.41 -10.33 5.01
CA TYR A 18 2.33 -9.23 5.23
C TYR A 18 2.82 -9.17 6.68
N ASP A 19 1.91 -9.13 7.66
CA ASP A 19 2.28 -9.06 9.09
C ASP A 19 3.00 -10.34 9.56
N LYS A 20 2.63 -11.50 9.02
CA LYS A 20 3.26 -12.79 9.34
C LYS A 20 4.72 -12.85 8.91
N VAL A 21 5.00 -12.53 7.64
CA VAL A 21 6.37 -12.62 7.09
C VAL A 21 7.29 -11.48 7.55
N THR A 22 6.71 -10.41 8.12
CA THR A 22 7.44 -9.26 8.68
C THR A 22 7.61 -9.31 10.19
N SER A 23 7.10 -10.37 10.85
CA SER A 23 7.20 -10.53 12.29
C SER A 23 8.66 -10.62 12.77
N THR A 24 8.92 -10.14 13.99
CA THR A 24 10.27 -9.94 14.54
C THR A 24 11.11 -11.21 14.68
N GLY A 25 10.48 -12.40 14.65
CA GLY A 25 11.17 -13.70 14.70
C GLY A 25 11.48 -14.29 13.32
N GLY A 26 11.05 -13.65 12.23
CA GLY A 26 10.94 -14.31 10.94
C GLY A 26 9.82 -15.36 10.95
N ILE A 27 9.65 -16.03 9.81
CA ILE A 27 8.71 -17.13 9.64
C ILE A 27 9.41 -18.26 8.91
N GLU A 28 9.15 -19.50 9.33
CA GLU A 28 9.63 -20.68 8.59
C GLU A 28 9.01 -20.71 7.19
N PHE A 29 9.72 -21.34 6.25
CA PHE A 29 9.30 -21.34 4.85
C PHE A 29 7.91 -22.00 4.68
N GLU A 30 7.72 -23.17 5.28
CA GLU A 30 6.46 -23.92 5.23
C GLU A 30 5.30 -23.12 5.84
N ASP A 31 5.54 -22.46 6.97
CA ASP A 31 4.54 -21.59 7.60
C ASP A 31 4.19 -20.39 6.70
N GLY A 32 5.18 -19.82 6.01
CA GLY A 32 4.95 -18.77 5.02
C GLY A 32 4.06 -19.25 3.88
N ILE A 33 4.32 -20.45 3.34
CA ILE A 33 3.52 -21.06 2.28
C ILE A 33 2.07 -21.29 2.72
N GLU A 34 1.85 -21.81 3.94
CA GLU A 34 0.50 -22.05 4.48
C GLU A 34 -0.30 -20.76 4.71
N ASN A 35 0.37 -19.61 4.82
CA ASN A 35 -0.30 -18.30 4.95
C ASN A 35 -0.61 -17.64 3.58
N ILE A 36 -0.28 -18.28 2.45
CA ILE A 36 -0.68 -17.81 1.12
C ILE A 36 -2.14 -18.22 0.86
N ASP A 37 -3.03 -17.24 0.81
CA ASP A 37 -4.45 -17.43 0.55
C ASP A 37 -4.71 -17.60 -0.95
N ILE A 38 -5.37 -18.70 -1.31
CA ILE A 38 -5.77 -19.01 -2.69
C ILE A 38 -7.26 -18.70 -2.90
N GLY A 39 -8.10 -19.05 -1.93
CA GLY A 39 -9.55 -18.94 -2.03
C GLY A 39 -10.02 -17.49 -1.93
N GLY A 40 -9.44 -16.73 -1.00
CA GLY A 40 -9.74 -15.31 -0.78
C GLY A 40 -9.57 -14.48 -2.06
N PRO A 41 -8.38 -14.43 -2.68
CA PRO A 41 -8.16 -13.67 -3.91
C PRO A 41 -9.06 -14.13 -5.06
N ALA A 42 -9.34 -15.44 -5.17
CA ALA A 42 -10.25 -15.96 -6.17
C ALA A 42 -11.69 -15.42 -6.01
N MET A 43 -12.24 -15.46 -4.79
CA MET A 43 -13.57 -14.94 -4.48
C MET A 43 -13.64 -13.42 -4.66
N ILE A 44 -12.63 -12.69 -4.16
CA ILE A 44 -12.54 -11.23 -4.28
C ILE A 44 -12.55 -10.82 -5.76
N ARG A 45 -11.70 -11.43 -6.60
CA ARG A 45 -11.62 -11.11 -8.03
C ARG A 45 -12.91 -11.47 -8.77
N ALA A 46 -13.54 -12.58 -8.43
CA ALA A 46 -14.82 -12.98 -9.03
C ALA A 46 -15.93 -11.98 -8.72
N ALA A 47 -16.07 -11.56 -7.45
CA ALA A 47 -17.04 -10.56 -7.03
C ALA A 47 -16.73 -9.18 -7.63
N ALA A 48 -15.47 -8.75 -7.60
CA ALA A 48 -15.04 -7.47 -8.16
C ALA A 48 -15.29 -7.37 -9.67
N LYS A 49 -15.04 -8.45 -10.43
CA LYS A 49 -15.41 -8.51 -11.85
C LYS A 49 -16.91 -8.29 -12.04
N ASN A 50 -17.73 -8.89 -11.18
CA ASN A 50 -19.19 -8.80 -11.24
C ASN A 50 -19.79 -7.65 -10.40
N HIS A 51 -19.02 -6.57 -10.17
CA HIS A 51 -19.41 -5.40 -9.37
C HIS A 51 -20.78 -4.78 -9.68
N LYS A 52 -21.30 -4.93 -10.91
CA LYS A 52 -22.64 -4.46 -11.28
C LYS A 52 -23.73 -5.10 -10.42
N ASP A 53 -23.59 -6.39 -10.14
CA ASP A 53 -24.58 -7.15 -9.38
C ASP A 53 -24.10 -7.44 -7.94
N VAL A 54 -22.78 -7.60 -7.73
CA VAL A 54 -22.19 -8.04 -6.46
C VAL A 54 -21.38 -6.92 -5.80
N LEU A 55 -21.70 -6.59 -4.56
CA LEU A 55 -20.89 -5.70 -3.72
C LEU A 55 -19.74 -6.49 -3.10
N VAL A 56 -18.49 -6.13 -3.41
CA VAL A 56 -17.29 -6.74 -2.82
C VAL A 56 -16.71 -5.83 -1.75
N VAL A 57 -16.44 -6.36 -0.56
CA VAL A 57 -15.78 -5.61 0.53
C VAL A 57 -14.60 -6.38 1.05
N VAL A 58 -13.45 -5.72 1.09
CA VAL A 58 -12.14 -6.27 1.50
C VAL A 58 -11.56 -5.61 2.74
N ASP A 59 -12.27 -4.63 3.30
CA ASP A 59 -11.81 -3.79 4.39
C ASP A 59 -13.00 -3.39 5.28
N SER A 60 -12.85 -3.59 6.59
CA SER A 60 -13.87 -3.25 7.57
C SER A 60 -14.20 -1.76 7.64
N GLU A 61 -13.28 -0.88 7.23
CA GLU A 61 -13.54 0.56 7.19
C GLU A 61 -14.66 0.95 6.22
N ASP A 62 -14.98 0.09 5.24
CA ASP A 62 -16.06 0.34 4.27
C ASP A 62 -17.44 -0.07 4.79
N TYR A 63 -17.55 -0.76 5.94
CA TYR A 63 -18.84 -1.26 6.43
C TYR A 63 -19.88 -0.15 6.64
N PRO A 64 -19.57 1.02 7.22
CA PRO A 64 -20.57 2.09 7.35
C PRO A 64 -21.11 2.55 6.00
N ALA A 65 -20.24 2.74 5.01
CA ALA A 65 -20.65 3.16 3.67
C ALA A 65 -21.49 2.09 2.96
N LEU A 66 -21.14 0.81 3.12
CA LEU A 66 -21.92 -0.32 2.62
C LEU A 66 -23.33 -0.35 3.25
N LEU A 67 -23.43 -0.19 4.57
CA LEU A 67 -24.72 -0.20 5.27
C LEU A 67 -25.63 0.94 4.81
N GLU A 68 -25.08 2.14 4.61
CA GLU A 68 -25.84 3.25 4.01
C GLU A 68 -26.26 2.93 2.57
N PHE A 69 -25.39 2.28 1.79
CA PHE A 69 -25.73 1.86 0.44
C PHE A 69 -26.94 0.91 0.42
N LEU A 70 -26.93 -0.09 1.30
CA LEU A 70 -27.98 -1.12 1.40
C LEU A 70 -29.35 -0.59 1.86
N LYS A 71 -29.43 0.61 2.44
CA LYS A 71 -30.70 1.24 2.82
C LYS A 71 -31.52 1.77 1.65
N GLY A 72 -30.98 1.73 0.42
CA GLY A 72 -31.70 2.12 -0.79
C GLY A 72 -30.92 3.02 -1.75
N ASN A 73 -29.61 3.20 -1.54
CA ASN A 73 -28.78 3.89 -2.50
C ASN A 73 -28.52 2.99 -3.72
N GLN A 74 -28.60 3.56 -4.92
CA GLN A 74 -28.31 2.86 -6.17
C GLN A 74 -27.13 3.50 -6.92
N ASP A 75 -26.13 3.94 -6.17
CA ASP A 75 -24.91 4.51 -6.73
C ASP A 75 -24.02 3.44 -7.43
N GLU A 76 -24.08 3.40 -8.76
CA GLU A 76 -23.21 2.55 -9.57
C GLU A 76 -21.71 2.88 -9.38
N GLN A 77 -21.37 4.13 -9.07
CA GLN A 77 -19.97 4.51 -8.83
C GLN A 77 -19.44 3.92 -7.53
N PHE A 78 -20.29 3.76 -6.51
CA PHE A 78 -19.91 3.07 -5.27
C PHE A 78 -19.53 1.61 -5.55
N ARG A 79 -20.35 0.90 -6.36
CA ARG A 79 -20.05 -0.48 -6.79
C ARG A 79 -18.71 -0.58 -7.52
N LEU A 80 -18.48 0.31 -8.48
CA LEU A 80 -17.23 0.36 -9.24
C LEU A 80 -16.03 0.66 -8.35
N LYS A 81 -16.18 1.59 -7.39
CA LYS A 81 -15.13 1.93 -6.41
C LYS A 81 -14.75 0.73 -5.54
N LEU A 82 -15.74 -0.03 -5.07
CA LEU A 82 -15.51 -1.28 -4.33
C LEU A 82 -14.78 -2.31 -5.21
N GLY A 83 -15.19 -2.49 -6.47
CA GLY A 83 -14.50 -3.35 -7.42
C GLY A 83 -13.04 -2.95 -7.66
N TRP A 84 -12.76 -1.65 -7.85
CA TRP A 84 -11.40 -1.12 -7.95
C TRP A 84 -10.59 -1.40 -6.68
N LYS A 85 -11.14 -1.11 -5.49
CA LYS A 85 -10.48 -1.34 -4.19
C LYS A 85 -10.14 -2.82 -4.01
N ALA A 86 -11.03 -3.72 -4.39
CA ALA A 86 -10.83 -5.16 -4.34
C ALA A 86 -9.67 -5.63 -5.24
N PHE A 87 -9.60 -5.16 -6.48
CA PHE A 87 -8.46 -5.48 -7.36
C PHE A 87 -7.14 -4.89 -6.83
N GLN A 88 -7.17 -3.67 -6.29
CA GLN A 88 -5.99 -3.05 -5.68
C GLN A 88 -5.52 -3.84 -4.45
N HIS A 89 -6.44 -4.32 -3.61
CA HIS A 89 -6.14 -5.12 -2.43
C HIS A 89 -5.42 -6.42 -2.80
N VAL A 90 -5.93 -7.13 -3.81
CA VAL A 90 -5.28 -8.36 -4.32
C VAL A 90 -3.93 -8.05 -4.98
N ALA A 91 -3.81 -6.96 -5.75
CA ALA A 91 -2.55 -6.58 -6.37
C ALA A 91 -1.46 -6.28 -5.32
N SER A 92 -1.80 -5.59 -4.24
CA SER A 92 -0.88 -5.34 -3.13
C SER A 92 -0.50 -6.64 -2.40
N TYR A 93 -1.46 -7.54 -2.19
CA TYR A 93 -1.22 -8.84 -1.58
C TYR A 93 -0.25 -9.69 -2.42
N ASP A 94 -0.54 -9.86 -3.71
CA ASP A 94 0.29 -10.64 -4.64
C ASP A 94 1.70 -10.04 -4.79
N SER A 95 1.83 -8.70 -4.69
CA SER A 95 3.14 -8.03 -4.67
C SER A 95 3.98 -8.48 -3.48
N ALA A 96 3.40 -8.53 -2.27
CA ALA A 96 4.09 -8.98 -1.07
C ALA A 96 4.45 -10.47 -1.15
N VAL A 97 3.54 -11.32 -1.63
CA VAL A 97 3.81 -12.76 -1.83
C VAL A 97 4.94 -12.95 -2.84
N SER A 98 4.91 -12.25 -3.97
CA SER A 98 5.94 -12.33 -5.01
C SER A 98 7.31 -11.87 -4.49
N GLU A 99 7.35 -10.77 -3.73
CA GLU A 99 8.58 -10.26 -3.13
C GLU A 99 9.17 -11.25 -2.13
N TRP A 100 8.34 -11.82 -1.25
CA TRP A 100 8.76 -12.82 -0.28
C TRP A 100 9.31 -14.08 -0.98
N LEU A 101 8.59 -14.66 -1.93
CA LEU A 101 9.02 -15.86 -2.67
C LEU A 101 10.32 -15.63 -3.45
N TRP A 102 10.51 -14.44 -4.02
CA TRP A 102 11.77 -14.10 -4.68
C TRP A 102 12.95 -14.11 -3.69
N LYS A 103 12.76 -13.49 -2.52
CA LYS A 103 13.78 -13.49 -1.47
C LYS A 103 14.16 -14.91 -1.02
N GLN A 104 13.19 -15.82 -0.93
CA GLN A 104 13.47 -17.23 -0.58
C GLN A 104 14.21 -18.01 -1.69
N SER A 105 13.99 -17.66 -2.96
CA SER A 105 14.53 -18.43 -4.10
C SER A 105 15.86 -17.91 -4.63
N ALA A 106 16.07 -16.59 -4.65
CA ALA A 106 17.22 -15.95 -5.28
C ALA A 106 18.02 -15.05 -4.32
N GLY A 107 17.62 -14.94 -3.04
CA GLY A 107 18.25 -14.09 -2.04
C GLY A 107 18.16 -12.61 -2.42
N ASP A 108 19.29 -11.89 -2.28
CA ASP A 108 19.37 -10.43 -2.48
C ASP A 108 19.58 -10.01 -3.94
N LYS A 109 19.36 -10.89 -4.92
CA LYS A 109 19.47 -10.53 -6.34
C LYS A 109 18.30 -9.63 -6.76
N PHE A 110 18.53 -8.74 -7.71
CA PHE A 110 17.44 -7.98 -8.33
C PHE A 110 16.49 -8.91 -9.09
N PRO A 111 15.17 -8.83 -8.86
CA PRO A 111 14.21 -9.64 -9.59
C PRO A 111 14.09 -9.16 -11.05
N PRO A 112 13.85 -10.07 -12.00
CA PRO A 112 13.63 -9.70 -13.40
C PRO A 112 12.31 -8.92 -13.61
N SER A 113 11.37 -8.99 -12.66
CA SER A 113 10.14 -8.22 -12.63
C SER A 113 9.86 -7.77 -11.20
N LEU A 114 9.46 -6.50 -11.02
CA LEU A 114 9.19 -5.91 -9.72
C LEU A 114 7.82 -5.22 -9.73
N THR A 115 7.02 -5.44 -8.69
CA THR A 115 5.77 -4.71 -8.45
C THR A 115 5.91 -3.89 -7.18
N VAL A 116 5.55 -2.60 -7.26
CA VAL A 116 5.68 -1.66 -6.14
C VAL A 116 4.28 -1.23 -5.70
N PRO A 117 3.73 -1.82 -4.62
CA PRO A 117 2.45 -1.39 -4.06
C PRO A 117 2.63 -0.05 -3.34
N LEU A 118 1.95 0.98 -3.83
CA LEU A 118 1.97 2.32 -3.27
C LEU A 118 0.61 2.66 -2.64
N SER A 119 0.63 3.24 -1.45
CA SER A 119 -0.58 3.79 -0.81
C SER A 119 -0.49 5.31 -0.73
N LEU A 120 -1.53 6.01 -1.20
CA LEU A 120 -1.59 7.46 -1.09
C LEU A 120 -1.60 7.88 0.39
N LYS A 121 -0.67 8.75 0.78
CA LYS A 121 -0.64 9.37 2.11
C LYS A 121 -1.31 10.75 2.07
N ASN A 122 -0.92 11.59 1.11
CA ASN A 122 -1.42 12.95 0.97
C ASN A 122 -1.46 13.37 -0.51
N SER A 123 -2.50 14.08 -0.93
CA SER A 123 -2.42 14.93 -2.13
C SER A 123 -1.61 16.18 -1.80
N LEU A 124 -0.77 16.66 -2.71
CA LEU A 124 0.04 17.85 -2.49
C LEU A 124 -0.55 19.07 -3.22
N ARG A 125 -0.33 20.26 -2.67
CA ARG A 125 -0.80 21.53 -3.25
C ARG A 125 -0.38 21.70 -4.72
N TYR A 126 0.85 21.32 -5.03
CA TYR A 126 1.44 21.30 -6.36
C TYR A 126 2.72 20.44 -6.33
N GLY A 127 3.28 20.13 -7.50
CA GLY A 127 4.56 19.43 -7.65
C GLY A 127 5.76 20.32 -7.40
N GLU A 128 6.81 20.17 -8.19
CA GLU A 128 8.00 21.02 -8.08
C GLU A 128 7.65 22.49 -8.37
N ASN A 129 6.72 22.72 -9.30
CA ASN A 129 6.22 24.03 -9.71
C ASN A 129 4.68 24.14 -9.57
N PRO A 130 4.11 25.35 -9.37
CA PRO A 130 2.69 25.54 -9.08
C PRO A 130 1.69 24.98 -10.12
N HIS A 131 2.10 24.84 -11.38
CA HIS A 131 1.26 24.32 -12.45
C HIS A 131 1.21 22.79 -12.50
N GLN A 132 2.03 22.10 -11.72
CA GLN A 132 2.13 20.64 -11.70
C GLN A 132 1.27 20.07 -10.56
N LYS A 133 0.56 18.98 -10.81
CA LYS A 133 -0.10 18.20 -9.76
C LYS A 133 0.90 17.26 -9.10
N ALA A 134 0.73 16.99 -7.80
CA ALA A 134 1.54 15.99 -7.11
C ALA A 134 0.78 15.33 -5.96
N ALA A 135 1.30 14.19 -5.53
CA ALA A 135 0.79 13.40 -4.43
C ALA A 135 1.96 12.64 -3.80
N PHE A 136 1.86 12.41 -2.50
CA PHE A 136 2.83 11.67 -1.71
C PHE A 136 2.30 10.27 -1.43
N TYR A 137 3.04 9.26 -1.88
CA TYR A 137 2.73 7.86 -1.68
C TYR A 137 3.75 7.21 -0.75
N VAL A 138 3.30 6.23 0.01
CA VAL A 138 4.14 5.37 0.85
C VAL A 138 4.29 4.03 0.15
N ASP A 139 5.52 3.53 0.13
CA ASP A 139 5.86 2.21 -0.36
C ASP A 139 5.48 1.14 0.67
N LYS A 140 4.78 0.11 0.20
CA LYS A 140 4.27 -1.01 1.00
C LYS A 140 4.97 -2.32 0.66
N ARG A 141 6.16 -2.29 0.06
CA ARG A 141 7.01 -3.47 -0.12
C ARG A 141 7.53 -4.00 1.21
N LEU A 142 7.78 -5.30 1.28
CA LEU A 142 8.36 -5.95 2.45
C LEU A 142 9.77 -5.43 2.75
N ALA A 143 10.54 -5.05 1.72
CA ALA A 143 11.87 -4.47 1.85
C ALA A 143 11.89 -3.13 2.61
N GLU A 144 10.76 -2.41 2.64
CA GLU A 144 10.64 -1.10 3.29
C GLU A 144 10.22 -1.20 4.76
N VAL A 145 9.94 -2.42 5.24
CA VAL A 145 9.57 -2.66 6.63
C VAL A 145 10.74 -2.31 7.54
N ASN A 146 10.50 -1.40 8.47
CA ASN A 146 11.49 -0.86 9.41
C ASN A 146 12.69 -0.12 8.77
N ALA A 147 12.66 0.18 7.46
CA ALA A 147 13.72 0.94 6.80
C ALA A 147 13.84 2.39 7.32
N GLY A 148 12.72 2.95 7.81
CA GLY A 148 12.64 4.33 8.29
C GLY A 148 12.68 5.37 7.16
N GLY A 149 12.83 6.65 7.50
CA GLY A 149 12.95 7.75 6.54
C GLY A 149 11.70 8.59 6.36
N ILE A 150 11.76 9.55 5.44
CA ILE A 150 10.78 10.65 5.34
C ILE A 150 9.35 10.16 5.03
N ALA A 151 9.20 9.06 4.29
CA ALA A 151 7.89 8.44 4.04
C ALA A 151 7.16 8.02 5.32
N THR A 152 7.90 7.63 6.35
CA THR A 152 7.37 7.19 7.65
C THR A 152 7.37 8.29 8.72
N ALA A 153 7.87 9.48 8.39
CA ALA A 153 7.96 10.60 9.34
C ALA A 153 6.59 11.06 9.84
N ILE A 154 6.57 11.49 11.10
CA ILE A 154 5.42 12.12 11.78
C ILE A 154 5.66 13.63 11.83
N GLN A 155 4.74 14.40 11.26
CA GLN A 155 4.80 15.85 11.32
C GLN A 155 4.14 16.35 12.63
N HIS A 156 4.94 16.85 13.57
CA HIS A 156 4.43 17.34 14.86
C HIS A 156 3.87 18.78 14.80
N HIS A 157 4.35 19.61 13.87
CA HIS A 157 3.91 21.00 13.74
C HIS A 157 4.13 21.54 12.32
N GLY A 158 3.67 22.76 12.06
CA GLY A 158 3.86 23.48 10.80
C GLY A 158 2.72 23.25 9.80
N LYS A 159 2.84 23.92 8.64
CA LYS A 159 1.92 23.74 7.52
C LYS A 159 2.20 22.40 6.84
N GLU A 160 1.24 21.90 6.07
CA GLU A 160 1.44 20.73 5.21
C GLU A 160 2.69 20.88 4.33
N MET A 161 3.46 19.78 4.26
CA MET A 161 4.67 19.67 3.46
C MET A 161 4.38 19.87 1.97
N SER A 162 5.20 20.67 1.29
CA SER A 162 5.19 20.74 -0.18
C SER A 162 6.02 19.61 -0.80
N TYR A 163 5.88 19.40 -2.12
CA TYR A 163 6.71 18.46 -2.88
C TYR A 163 8.21 18.71 -2.66
N ASN A 164 8.66 19.96 -2.79
CA ASN A 164 10.06 20.32 -2.57
C ASN A 164 10.50 20.13 -1.11
N ASN A 165 9.59 20.28 -0.14
CA ASN A 165 9.94 20.00 1.26
C ASN A 165 10.19 18.51 1.49
N TYR A 166 9.45 17.62 0.83
CA TYR A 166 9.73 16.18 0.91
C TYR A 166 11.09 15.85 0.28
N LEU A 167 11.42 16.43 -0.88
CA LEU A 167 12.72 16.24 -1.53
C LEU A 167 13.90 16.75 -0.68
N ASP A 168 13.79 17.97 -0.14
CA ASP A 168 14.83 18.56 0.69
C ASP A 168 14.99 17.80 2.02
N ALA A 169 13.88 17.34 2.62
CA ALA A 169 13.92 16.55 3.85
C ALA A 169 14.56 15.18 3.61
N ASP A 170 14.28 14.53 2.48
CA ASP A 170 14.87 13.22 2.14
C ASP A 170 16.37 13.34 1.86
N ALA A 171 16.78 14.36 1.12
CA ALA A 171 18.20 14.66 0.90
C ALA A 171 18.94 14.97 2.23
N ALA A 172 18.33 15.75 3.12
CA ALA A 172 18.93 16.06 4.42
C ALA A 172 19.04 14.81 5.31
N TRP A 173 17.99 13.97 5.33
CA TRP A 173 17.95 12.73 6.08
C TRP A 173 19.01 11.74 5.61
N ASN A 174 19.07 11.48 4.31
CA ASN A 174 20.05 10.54 3.76
C ASN A 174 21.48 11.02 3.99
N CYS A 175 21.76 12.33 3.83
CA CYS A 175 23.08 12.89 4.06
C CYS A 175 23.51 12.79 5.54
N VAL A 176 22.62 13.13 6.50
CA VAL A 176 22.99 13.06 7.93
C VAL A 176 23.24 11.61 8.38
N CYS A 177 22.54 10.64 7.80
CA CYS A 177 22.71 9.21 8.10
C CYS A 177 24.05 8.62 7.64
N GLU A 178 24.84 9.31 6.81
CA GLU A 178 26.20 8.87 6.44
C GLU A 178 27.21 9.04 7.58
N PHE A 179 26.89 9.85 8.59
CA PHE A 179 27.80 10.18 9.68
C PHE A 179 27.47 9.41 10.96
N ARG A 180 28.51 8.90 11.63
CA ARG A 180 28.37 8.21 12.93
C ARG A 180 28.35 9.16 14.13
N ASN A 181 28.98 10.33 14.00
CA ASN A 181 29.04 11.33 15.06
C ASN A 181 27.80 12.23 15.00
N PRO A 182 27.46 12.97 16.08
CA PRO A 182 26.43 13.99 16.02
C PRO A 182 26.73 15.00 14.90
N THR A 183 25.88 15.02 13.87
CA THR A 183 26.03 15.82 12.65
C THR A 183 24.75 16.60 12.38
N CYS A 184 24.85 17.77 11.75
CA CYS A 184 23.72 18.59 11.36
C CYS A 184 23.83 18.92 9.87
N VAL A 185 22.83 18.54 9.07
CA VAL A 185 22.81 18.83 7.63
C VAL A 185 21.74 19.87 7.34
N VAL A 186 22.10 20.89 6.55
CA VAL A 186 21.18 21.89 6.01
C VAL A 186 21.15 21.76 4.49
N VAL A 187 19.96 21.55 3.94
CA VAL A 187 19.73 21.39 2.50
C VAL A 187 18.88 22.53 1.96
N LYS A 188 19.17 22.93 0.72
CA LYS A 188 18.30 23.81 -0.07
C LYS A 188 18.32 23.38 -1.54
N HIS A 189 17.14 23.17 -2.13
CA HIS A 189 17.02 22.70 -3.52
C HIS A 189 17.84 21.44 -3.75
N THR A 190 17.65 20.44 -2.89
CA THR A 190 18.31 19.13 -2.86
C THR A 190 19.83 19.14 -2.71
N ASN A 191 20.45 20.32 -2.52
CA ASN A 191 21.89 20.47 -2.35
C ASN A 191 22.24 20.82 -0.90
N PRO A 192 23.21 20.13 -0.26
CA PRO A 192 23.73 20.51 1.04
C PRO A 192 24.39 21.89 0.97
N CYS A 193 23.92 22.83 1.79
CA CYS A 193 24.57 24.12 1.98
C CYS A 193 25.37 24.20 3.29
N GLY A 194 25.22 23.19 4.17
CA GLY A 194 26.06 22.97 5.35
C GLY A 194 25.93 21.53 5.86
N VAL A 195 27.04 21.00 6.39
CA VAL A 195 27.18 19.65 7.00
C VAL A 195 28.07 19.76 8.24
#